data_AF-A0A519IIB1-F1
#
_entry.id   AF-A0A519IIB1-F1
#
_cell.length_a   1.000
_cell.length_b   1.000
_cell.length_c   1.000
_cell.angle_alpha   90.00
_cell.angle_beta   90.00
_cell.angle_gamma   90.00
#
_symmetry.space_group_name_H-M   'P 1'
#
loop_
_entity.id
_entity.type
_entity.pdbx_description
1 polymer ?
#
loop_
_entity_poly.entity_id
_entity_poly.type
_entity_poly.pdbx_seq_one_letter_code
_entity_poly.pdbx_strand_id
1 'polypeptide(L)'
;MSKAGIAAGDVWPKRLKEARVALGLSQKQLGIDAGLDEFVASTRINRYELGVHAPDYQMSMRLAHVLQVPTAFLYCDNDEMAQMVLAFHRAPKAARRHALAALQGQE
;
A
#
# COMPACT_ATOMS: atom_id res chain seq x y z
N MET A 1 21.12 15.66 -9.47
CA MET A 1 21.37 15.24 -8.07
C MET A 1 20.22 15.74 -7.20
N SER A 2 19.52 14.77 -6.59
CA SER A 2 18.50 14.76 -5.53
C SER A 2 17.80 16.06 -5.08
N LYS A 3 16.47 16.09 -5.21
CA LYS A 3 15.50 15.99 -4.09
C LYS A 3 14.08 16.30 -4.60
N ALA A 4 13.37 15.29 -5.11
CA ALA A 4 11.90 15.27 -4.97
C ALA A 4 11.63 14.53 -3.67
N GLY A 5 11.69 15.25 -2.55
CA GLY A 5 11.13 14.73 -1.30
C GLY A 5 9.64 14.56 -1.54
N ILE A 6 9.15 13.32 -1.51
CA ILE A 6 7.72 13.05 -1.53
C ILE A 6 7.15 13.80 -0.33
N ALA A 7 6.28 14.79 -0.56
CA ALA A 7 5.61 15.45 0.55
C ALA A 7 4.82 14.38 1.31
N ALA A 8 4.74 14.46 2.64
CA ALA A 8 4.05 13.44 3.44
C ALA A 8 2.59 13.18 2.97
N GLY A 9 1.97 14.17 2.30
CA GLY A 9 0.65 14.05 1.67
C GLY A 9 0.58 13.14 0.43
N ASP A 10 1.70 12.84 -0.23
CA ASP A 10 1.75 12.12 -1.51
C ASP A 10 2.08 10.63 -1.34
N VAL A 11 2.51 10.21 -0.15
CA VAL A 11 2.95 8.83 0.14
C VAL A 11 1.80 7.84 -0.06
N TRP A 12 0.68 8.06 0.63
CA TRP A 12 -0.44 7.13 0.63
C TRP A 12 -1.12 7.03 -0.76
N PRO A 13 -1.40 8.15 -1.46
CA PRO A 13 -1.95 8.11 -2.82
C PRO A 13 -1.06 7.35 -3.81
N LYS A 14 0.27 7.55 -3.73
CA LYS A 14 1.25 6.83 -4.55
C LYS A 14 1.15 5.33 -4.33
N ARG A 15 1.21 4.88 -3.06
CA ARG A 15 1.21 3.44 -2.72
C ARG A 15 -0.10 2.74 -3.06
N LEU A 16 -1.24 3.42 -2.87
CA LEU A 16 -2.53 2.89 -3.30
C LEU A 16 -2.53 2.60 -4.81
N LYS A 17 -2.13 3.60 -5.62
CA LYS A 17 -2.12 3.49 -7.08
C LYS A 17 -1.14 2.43 -7.56
N GLU A 18 0.05 2.39 -6.95
CA GLU A 18 1.09 1.40 -7.24
C GLU A 18 0.58 -0.04 -7.07
N ALA A 19 0.02 -0.35 -5.90
CA ALA A 19 -0.53 -1.68 -5.63
C ALA A 19 -1.73 -2.01 -6.53
N ARG A 20 -2.62 -1.04 -6.79
CA ARG A 20 -3.79 -1.25 -7.65
C ARG A 20 -3.38 -1.60 -9.08
N VAL A 21 -2.45 -0.84 -9.65
CA VAL A 21 -1.97 -1.05 -11.02
C VAL A 21 -1.21 -2.37 -11.13
N ALA A 22 -0.44 -2.76 -10.12
CA ALA A 22 0.28 -4.04 -10.10
C ALA A 22 -0.67 -5.25 -10.16
N LEU A 23 -1.90 -5.13 -9.66
CA LEU A 23 -2.94 -6.15 -9.76
C LEU A 23 -3.88 -5.99 -10.97
N GLY A 24 -3.69 -4.96 -11.80
CA GLY A 24 -4.54 -4.71 -12.96
C GLY A 24 -5.99 -4.31 -12.63
N LEU A 25 -6.25 -3.85 -11.39
CA LEU A 25 -7.59 -3.47 -10.96
C LEU A 25 -7.97 -2.07 -11.44
N SER A 26 -9.22 -1.90 -11.87
CA SER A 26 -9.79 -0.56 -12.08
C SER A 26 -10.07 0.12 -10.74
N GLN A 27 -10.17 1.45 -10.73
CA GLN A 27 -10.55 2.20 -9.52
C GLN A 27 -11.94 1.77 -9.01
N LYS A 28 -12.88 1.55 -9.92
CA LYS A 28 -14.22 1.05 -9.60
C LYS A 28 -14.15 -0.34 -8.95
N GLN A 29 -13.42 -1.28 -9.56
CA GLN A 29 -13.30 -2.65 -9.07
C GLN A 29 -12.69 -2.70 -7.66
N LEU A 30 -11.55 -2.01 -7.45
CA LEU A 30 -10.93 -1.92 -6.13
C LEU A 30 -11.90 -1.37 -5.08
N GLY A 31 -12.65 -0.33 -5.43
CA GLY A 31 -13.62 0.26 -4.51
C GLY A 31 -14.71 -0.73 -4.10
N ILE A 32 -15.33 -1.41 -5.07
CA ILE A 32 -16.39 -2.39 -4.83
C ILE A 32 -15.87 -3.54 -3.96
N ASP A 33 -14.72 -4.11 -4.32
CA ASP A 33 -14.11 -5.23 -3.59
C ASP A 33 -13.73 -4.85 -2.16
N ALA A 34 -13.42 -3.57 -1.91
CA ALA A 34 -13.15 -3.04 -0.58
C ALA A 34 -14.43 -2.65 0.21
N GLY A 35 -15.61 -2.94 -0.33
CA GLY A 35 -16.91 -2.71 0.30
C GLY A 35 -17.46 -1.30 0.11
N LEU A 36 -17.02 -0.56 -0.92
CA LEU A 36 -17.67 0.68 -1.32
C LEU A 36 -18.93 0.39 -2.14
N ASP A 37 -19.93 1.25 -1.98
CA ASP A 37 -21.08 1.28 -2.86
C ASP A 37 -20.65 1.52 -4.32
N GLU A 38 -21.24 0.76 -5.24
CA GLU A 38 -20.86 0.73 -6.66
C GLU A 38 -20.93 2.10 -7.33
N PHE A 39 -21.91 2.93 -6.96
CA PHE A 39 -22.14 4.24 -7.58
C PHE A 39 -21.08 5.27 -7.18
N VAL A 40 -20.39 5.07 -6.05
CA VAL A 40 -19.36 6.00 -5.55
C VAL A 40 -17.95 5.41 -5.56
N ALA A 41 -17.80 4.10 -5.78
CA ALA A 41 -16.54 3.38 -5.72
C ALA A 41 -15.43 4.04 -6.56
N SER A 42 -15.67 4.27 -7.86
CA SER A 42 -14.67 4.87 -8.74
C SER A 42 -14.26 6.27 -8.28
N THR A 43 -15.23 7.12 -7.95
CA THR A 43 -14.97 8.51 -7.53
C THR A 43 -14.20 8.56 -6.22
N ARG A 44 -14.52 7.69 -5.25
CA ARG A 44 -13.82 7.63 -3.96
C ARG A 44 -12.37 7.19 -4.12
N ILE A 45 -12.12 6.09 -4.83
CA ILE A 45 -10.75 5.62 -5.09
C ILE A 45 -9.96 6.66 -5.87
N ASN A 46 -10.57 7.33 -6.86
CA ASN A 46 -9.93 8.42 -7.59
C ASN A 46 -9.46 9.55 -6.66
N ARG A 47 -10.34 10.03 -5.76
CA ARG A 47 -9.99 11.09 -4.79
C ARG A 47 -8.88 10.65 -3.83
N TYR A 48 -8.84 9.37 -3.48
CA TYR A 48 -7.76 8.80 -2.67
C TYR A 48 -6.42 8.78 -3.43
N GLU A 49 -6.41 8.36 -4.70
CA GLU A 49 -5.20 8.35 -5.54
C GLU A 49 -4.70 9.75 -5.93
N LEU A 50 -5.57 10.76 -5.86
CA LEU A 50 -5.20 12.16 -6.05
C LEU A 50 -4.81 12.87 -4.75
N GLY A 51 -4.92 12.20 -3.59
CA GLY A 51 -4.65 12.82 -2.28
C GLY A 51 -5.67 13.88 -1.85
N VAL A 52 -6.81 13.99 -2.54
CA VAL A 52 -7.89 14.93 -2.21
C VAL A 52 -8.56 14.55 -0.88
N HIS A 53 -8.68 13.26 -0.63
CA HIS A 53 -9.19 12.71 0.63
C HIS A 53 -8.28 11.58 1.11
N ALA A 54 -8.20 11.41 2.43
CA ALA A 54 -7.59 10.25 3.04
C ALA A 54 -8.70 9.31 3.55
N PRO A 55 -8.60 8.00 3.32
CA PRO A 55 -9.44 7.04 4.02
C PRO A 55 -9.07 6.97 5.51
N ASP A 56 -10.03 6.55 6.33
CA ASP A 56 -9.72 6.10 7.68
C ASP A 56 -8.92 4.78 7.67
N TYR A 57 -8.38 4.40 8.82
CA TYR A 57 -7.55 3.20 8.91
C TYR A 57 -8.32 1.91 8.58
N GLN A 58 -9.61 1.82 8.89
CA GLN A 58 -10.43 0.64 8.59
C GLN A 58 -10.59 0.45 7.08
N MET A 59 -10.83 1.53 6.34
CA MET A 59 -10.85 1.52 4.89
C MET A 59 -9.47 1.19 4.31
N SER A 60 -8.38 1.73 4.87
CA SER A 60 -7.02 1.35 4.48
C SER A 60 -6.75 -0.15 4.63
N MET A 61 -7.23 -0.78 5.71
CA MET A 61 -7.10 -2.23 5.90
C MET A 61 -7.88 -3.01 4.84
N ARG A 62 -9.13 -2.60 4.52
CA ARG A 62 -9.94 -3.26 3.48
C ARG A 62 -9.29 -3.13 2.10
N LEU A 63 -8.80 -1.95 1.75
CA LEU A 63 -8.08 -1.72 0.49
C LEU A 63 -6.81 -2.58 0.43
N ALA A 64 -5.99 -2.57 1.48
CA ALA A 64 -4.76 -3.37 1.53
C ALA A 64 -5.02 -4.87 1.38
N HIS A 65 -6.11 -5.38 1.98
CA HIS A 65 -6.53 -6.78 1.84
C HIS A 65 -6.86 -7.14 0.38
N VAL A 66 -7.70 -6.34 -0.30
CA VAL A 66 -8.00 -6.53 -1.73
C VAL A 66 -6.73 -6.44 -2.58
N LEU A 67 -5.84 -5.52 -2.21
CA LEU A 67 -4.58 -5.29 -2.90
C LEU A 67 -3.49 -6.34 -2.62
N GLN A 68 -3.76 -7.31 -1.74
CA GLN A 68 -2.80 -8.35 -1.35
C GLN A 68 -1.45 -7.77 -0.88
N VAL A 69 -1.51 -6.66 -0.15
CA VAL A 69 -0.37 -5.99 0.47
C VAL A 69 -0.61 -5.81 1.97
N PRO A 70 0.43 -5.78 2.81
CA PRO A 70 0.25 -5.39 4.21
C PRO A 70 -0.18 -3.93 4.29
N THR A 71 -1.08 -3.57 5.21
CA THR A 71 -1.55 -2.18 5.36
C THR A 71 -0.41 -1.18 5.54
N ALA A 72 0.70 -1.58 6.18
CA ALA A 72 1.90 -0.77 6.35
C ALA A 72 2.50 -0.28 5.03
N PHE A 73 2.39 -1.06 3.94
CA PHE A 73 2.87 -0.67 2.61
C PHE A 73 2.26 0.65 2.14
N LEU A 74 0.98 0.89 2.46
CA LEU A 74 0.27 2.12 2.08
C LEU A 74 0.84 3.38 2.75
N TYR A 75 1.69 3.21 3.77
CA TYR A 75 2.28 4.31 4.55
C TYR A 75 3.81 4.36 4.42
N CYS A 76 4.42 3.58 3.53
CA CYS A 76 5.86 3.60 3.29
C CYS A 76 6.29 4.84 2.49
N ASP A 77 6.96 5.77 3.15
CA ASP A 77 7.41 7.07 2.62
C ASP A 77 8.48 6.98 1.52
N ASN A 78 9.24 5.89 1.50
CA ASN A 78 10.28 5.64 0.50
C ASN A 78 10.18 4.24 -0.11
N ASP A 79 10.75 4.07 -1.30
CA ASP A 79 10.62 2.85 -2.09
C ASP A 79 11.37 1.65 -1.50
N GLU A 80 12.48 1.89 -0.78
CA GLU A 80 13.23 0.84 -0.10
C GLU A 80 12.39 0.19 1.02
N MET A 81 11.77 1.01 1.89
CA MET A 81 10.86 0.52 2.94
C MET A 81 9.66 -0.21 2.34
N ALA A 82 9.08 0.32 1.26
CA ALA A 82 7.94 -0.30 0.59
C ALA A 82 8.30 -1.68 0.03
N GLN A 83 9.46 -1.79 -0.63
CA GLN A 83 10.00 -3.06 -1.13
C GLN A 83 10.27 -4.06 0.00
N MET A 84 10.90 -3.61 1.10
CA MET A 84 11.22 -4.46 2.24
C MET A 84 9.93 -5.03 2.88
N VAL A 85 8.93 -4.18 3.10
CA VAL A 85 7.65 -4.59 3.69
C VAL A 85 6.91 -5.59 2.80
N LEU A 86 6.88 -5.38 1.47
CA LEU A 86 6.29 -6.33 0.53
C LEU A 86 7.05 -7.66 0.46
N ALA A 87 8.38 -7.61 0.36
CA ALA A 87 9.23 -8.79 0.31
C ALA A 87 9.06 -9.61 1.59
N PHE A 88 9.07 -8.97 2.75
CA PHE A 88 8.84 -9.61 4.03
C PHE A 88 7.44 -10.21 4.13
N HIS A 89 6.40 -9.52 3.66
CA HIS A 89 5.03 -10.03 3.67
C HIS A 89 4.87 -11.31 2.83
N ARG A 90 5.53 -11.37 1.67
CA ARG A 90 5.47 -12.50 0.72
C ARG A 90 6.40 -13.66 1.07
N ALA A 91 7.42 -13.42 1.89
CA ALA A 91 8.43 -14.42 2.21
C ALA A 91 7.90 -15.56 3.11
N PRO A 92 8.39 -16.79 2.93
CA PRO A 92 8.12 -17.89 3.86
C PRO A 92 8.55 -17.56 5.28
N LYS A 93 7.89 -18.16 6.29
CA LYS A 93 8.19 -17.93 7.71
C LYS A 93 9.68 -18.12 8.05
N ALA A 94 10.36 -19.09 7.44
CA ALA A 94 11.77 -19.33 7.66
C ALA A 94 12.65 -18.17 7.16
N ALA A 95 12.42 -17.69 5.94
CA ALA A 95 13.14 -16.54 5.37
C ALA A 95 12.90 -15.26 6.19
N ARG A 96 11.67 -15.03 6.66
CA ARG A 96 11.35 -13.90 7.54
C ARG A 96 12.14 -13.93 8.85
N ARG A 97 12.25 -15.10 9.49
CA ARG A 97 13.05 -15.25 10.71
C ARG A 97 14.53 -14.97 10.46
N HIS A 98 15.08 -15.50 9.37
CA HIS A 98 16.47 -15.29 9.01
C HIS A 98 16.76 -13.81 8.72
N ALA A 99 15.90 -13.15 7.94
CA ALA A 99 16.01 -11.72 7.68
C ALA A 99 15.98 -10.88 8.97
N LEU A 100 15.10 -11.21 9.92
CA LEU A 100 15.06 -10.54 11.22
C LEU A 100 16.34 -10.75 12.05
N ALA A 101 16.85 -11.98 12.10
CA ALA A 101 18.09 -12.28 12.83
C ALA A 101 19.29 -11.51 12.25
N ALA A 102 19.41 -11.48 10.91
CA ALA A 102 20.44 -10.72 10.21
C ALA A 102 20.37 -9.21 10.52
N LEU A 103 19.17 -8.62 10.46
CA LEU A 103 18.96 -7.20 10.75
C LEU A 103 19.14 -6.84 12.23
N GLN A 104 18.98 -7.81 13.14
CA GLN A 104 19.16 -7.63 14.59
C GLN A 104 20.58 -7.95 15.06
N GLY A 105 21.49 -8.36 14.17
CA GLY A 105 22.86 -8.75 14.53
C GLY A 105 22.93 -10.03 15.38
N GLN A 106 22.02 -10.98 15.15
CA GLN A 106 21.91 -12.23 15.92
C GLN A 106 22.43 -13.46 15.13
N GLU A 107 23.33 -13.25 14.17
CA GLU A 107 23.94 -14.34 13.38
C GLU A 107 25.09 -15.05 14.10
#